data_AF-A0A8T7F317-F1
#
_entry.id   AF-A0A8T7F317-F1
#
_cell.length_a   1.000
_cell.length_b   1.000
_cell.length_c   1.000
_cell.angle_alpha   90.00
_cell.angle_beta   90.00
_cell.angle_gamma   90.00
#
_symmetry.space_group_name_H-M   'P 1'
#
loop_
_entity.id
_entity.type
_entity.pdbx_description
1 polymer ?
#
loop_
_entity_poly.entity_id
_entity_poly.type
_entity_poly.pdbx_seq_one_letter_code
_entity_poly.pdbx_strand_id
1 'polypeptide(L)'
;MPKLSKPIQGLIVLVLACLVGAVVFTMVRNNEDEGFLGLVELETTDGALLAPTEEPVEATQEPAPIATEEPLATAEPSDGTSGEPTTEGSPAGGTTQTVSHPTPFGADFNIVFQWIMVLALLFGASFAVRKDFTTHRNIMTFLVLVNLFSILGRMSPNVDGYLDTPDPAGFEKIAIWIHAIGGAVIAISGLYLLIRMWFEKKLPSWFLVKNFKLQMRATLLLWLILIALGTFMYFDIYG
;
A
#
# COMPACT_ATOMS: atom_id res chain seq x y z
N MET A 1 4.66 22.77 30.24
CA MET A 1 4.78 21.32 29.93
C MET A 1 6.02 21.14 29.06
N PRO A 2 6.96 20.24 29.40
CA PRO A 2 8.16 20.03 28.58
C PRO A 2 7.76 19.55 27.18
N LYS A 3 8.31 20.18 26.13
CA LYS A 3 8.13 19.72 24.75
C LYS A 3 8.83 18.37 24.61
N LEU A 4 8.06 17.32 24.33
CA LEU A 4 8.61 16.01 24.01
C LEU A 4 9.46 16.13 22.74
N SER A 5 10.63 15.50 22.68
CA SER A 5 11.47 15.59 21.48
C SER A 5 10.76 14.92 20.29
N LYS A 6 10.88 15.53 19.10
CA LYS A 6 10.29 15.05 17.83
C LYS A 6 10.44 13.53 17.60
N PRO A 7 11.62 12.90 17.80
CA PRO A 7 11.75 11.45 17.60
C PRO A 7 10.90 10.62 18.57
N ILE A 8 10.68 11.11 19.80
CA ILE A 8 9.85 10.40 20.79
C ILE A 8 8.37 10.48 20.40
N GLN A 9 7.89 11.61 19.87
CA GLN A 9 6.52 11.74 19.38
C GLN A 9 6.24 10.77 18.22
N GLY A 10 7.17 10.70 17.27
CA GLY A 10 7.11 9.77 16.15
C GLY A 10 7.05 8.30 16.58
N LEU A 11 7.90 7.91 17.54
CA LEU A 11 7.91 6.56 18.10
C LEU A 11 6.60 6.22 18.81
N ILE A 12 6.01 7.17 19.56
CA ILE A 12 4.73 6.98 20.24
C ILE A 12 3.62 6.68 19.24
N VAL A 13 3.53 7.47 18.15
CA VAL A 13 2.51 7.24 17.11
C VAL A 13 2.69 5.87 16.47
N LEU A 14 3.92 5.48 16.15
CA LEU A 14 4.23 4.15 15.59
C LEU A 14 3.82 3.03 16.54
N VAL A 15 4.18 3.12 17.83
CA VAL A 15 3.81 2.13 18.84
C VAL A 15 2.30 2.04 18.99
N LEU A 16 1.59 3.17 19.05
CA LEU A 16 0.13 3.18 19.14
C LEU A 16 -0.53 2.54 17.91
N ALA A 17 -0.06 2.85 16.70
CA ALA A 17 -0.55 2.24 15.47
C ALA A 17 -0.32 0.72 15.46
N CYS A 18 0.87 0.27 15.89
CA CYS A 18 1.19 -1.15 16.04
C CYS A 18 0.32 -1.85 17.09
N LEU A 19 0.07 -1.21 18.24
CA LEU A 19 -0.78 -1.76 19.30
C LEU A 19 -2.24 -1.88 18.84
N VAL A 20 -2.79 -0.84 18.19
CA VAL A 20 -4.13 -0.89 17.60
C VAL A 20 -4.21 -1.99 16.56
N GLY A 21 -3.22 -2.09 15.67
CA GLY A 21 -3.12 -3.16 14.68
C GLY A 21 -3.08 -4.55 15.31
N ALA A 22 -2.31 -4.75 16.40
CA ALA A 22 -2.22 -6.00 17.13
C ALA A 22 -3.53 -6.37 17.86
N VAL A 23 -4.22 -5.40 18.45
CA VAL A 23 -5.53 -5.61 19.09
C VAL A 23 -6.56 -6.02 18.05
N VAL A 24 -6.62 -5.33 16.91
CA VAL A 24 -7.53 -5.69 15.81
C VAL A 24 -7.20 -7.07 15.26
N PHE A 25 -5.91 -7.36 15.05
CA PHE A 25 -5.44 -8.65 14.57
C PHE A 25 -5.84 -9.80 15.52
N THR A 26 -5.67 -9.61 16.83
CA THR A 26 -6.02 -10.62 17.84
C THR A 26 -7.54 -10.79 17.98
N MET A 27 -8.31 -9.70 17.96
CA MET A 27 -9.78 -9.77 17.92
C MET A 27 -10.29 -10.53 16.69
N VAL A 28 -9.70 -10.28 15.54
CA VAL A 28 -10.08 -10.96 14.29
C VAL A 28 -9.62 -12.42 14.28
N ARG A 29 -8.47 -12.75 14.89
CA ARG A 29 -7.96 -14.13 15.02
C ARG A 29 -8.79 -14.98 15.98
N ASN A 30 -9.22 -14.41 17.10
CA ASN A 30 -10.00 -15.15 18.10
C ASN A 30 -11.43 -15.49 17.62
N ASN A 31 -11.91 -14.86 16.54
CA ASN A 31 -13.20 -15.18 15.91
C ASN A 31 -13.09 -16.30 14.85
N GLU A 32 -11.91 -16.90 14.63
CA GLU A 32 -11.70 -17.91 13.59
C GLU A 32 -12.23 -19.30 13.92
N ASP A 33 -12.44 -19.60 15.20
CA ASP A 33 -12.86 -20.92 15.66
C ASP A 33 -14.37 -21.19 15.40
N GLU A 34 -15.12 -20.17 14.94
CA GLU A 34 -16.59 -20.16 14.89
C GLU A 34 -17.17 -20.16 13.44
N GLY A 35 -16.43 -20.67 12.44
CA GLY A 35 -17.05 -21.10 11.17
C GLY A 35 -17.15 -20.03 10.06
N PHE A 36 -16.00 -19.61 9.52
CA PHE A 36 -15.95 -18.85 8.26
C PHE A 36 -15.97 -19.75 7.00
N LEU A 37 -15.67 -21.06 7.13
CA LEU A 37 -15.64 -22.00 6.01
C LEU A 37 -16.89 -22.88 5.87
N GLY A 38 -17.88 -22.74 6.76
CA GLY A 38 -19.13 -23.50 6.70
C GLY A 38 -20.03 -23.22 5.48
N LEU A 39 -19.66 -22.26 4.62
CA LEU A 39 -20.36 -21.97 3.37
C LEU A 39 -19.75 -22.69 2.14
N VAL A 40 -18.60 -23.35 2.28
CA VAL A 40 -18.04 -24.20 1.21
C VAL A 40 -18.46 -25.67 1.40
N GLU A 41 -18.90 -26.05 2.59
CA GLU A 41 -19.24 -27.45 2.91
C GLU A 41 -20.71 -27.82 2.63
N LEU A 42 -21.57 -26.84 2.32
CA LEU A 42 -23.00 -27.09 2.01
C LEU A 42 -23.29 -27.32 0.52
N GLU A 43 -22.28 -27.32 -0.37
CA GLU A 43 -22.49 -27.56 -1.81
C GLU A 43 -21.84 -28.86 -2.32
N THR A 44 -21.25 -29.68 -1.45
CA THR A 44 -20.59 -30.94 -1.84
C THR A 44 -21.31 -32.22 -1.40
N THR A 45 -22.40 -32.15 -0.63
CA THR A 45 -23.03 -33.37 -0.08
C THR A 45 -24.20 -33.95 -0.92
N ASP A 46 -24.70 -33.25 -1.94
CA ASP A 46 -25.84 -33.73 -2.76
C ASP A 46 -25.47 -34.11 -4.21
N GLY A 47 -24.19 -34.10 -4.58
CA GLY A 47 -23.72 -34.37 -5.95
C GLY A 47 -23.24 -35.79 -6.23
N ALA A 48 -23.46 -36.75 -5.33
CA ALA A 48 -23.05 -38.15 -5.49
C ALA A 48 -24.06 -38.96 -6.30
N LEU A 49 -24.37 -38.57 -7.54
CA LEU A 49 -24.95 -39.47 -8.54
C LEU A 49 -24.89 -38.82 -9.92
N LEU A 50 -23.92 -39.28 -10.72
CA LEU A 50 -24.00 -39.62 -12.15
C LEU A 50 -22.62 -39.40 -12.78
N ALA A 51 -21.83 -40.48 -12.77
CA ALA A 51 -20.73 -40.63 -13.70
C ALA A 51 -21.28 -40.85 -15.12
N PRO A 52 -20.67 -40.24 -16.14
CA PRO A 52 -20.56 -40.90 -17.42
C PRO A 52 -19.10 -40.92 -17.91
N THR A 53 -18.61 -42.16 -18.04
CA THR A 53 -17.87 -42.72 -19.18
C THR A 53 -16.88 -41.81 -19.90
N GLU A 54 -15.61 -42.16 -19.73
CA GLU A 54 -14.47 -41.70 -20.53
C GLU A 54 -14.61 -42.10 -22.00
N GLU A 55 -14.35 -41.17 -22.92
CA GLU A 55 -13.84 -41.50 -24.25
C GLU A 55 -12.49 -40.80 -24.48
N PRO A 56 -11.47 -41.52 -25.01
CA PRO A 56 -10.16 -40.98 -25.29
C PRO A 56 -10.12 -40.35 -26.68
N VAL A 57 -9.82 -39.05 -26.77
CA VAL A 57 -9.53 -38.39 -28.06
C VAL A 57 -8.05 -38.05 -28.17
N GLU A 58 -7.45 -38.89 -29.00
CA GLU A 58 -6.21 -38.89 -29.75
C GLU A 58 -5.55 -37.54 -30.08
N ALA A 59 -4.21 -37.56 -30.05
CA ALA A 59 -3.28 -36.48 -30.29
C ALA A 59 -3.23 -36.00 -31.75
N THR A 60 -2.90 -34.72 -31.98
CA THR A 60 -2.35 -34.27 -33.27
C THR A 60 -1.34 -33.13 -33.09
N GLN A 61 -0.09 -33.51 -33.38
CA GLN A 61 1.14 -32.81 -33.83
C GLN A 61 1.18 -31.28 -34.11
N GLU A 62 2.23 -30.65 -33.55
CA GLU A 62 3.09 -29.59 -34.14
C GLU A 62 3.70 -30.02 -35.48
N PRO A 63 4.07 -29.14 -36.46
CA PRO A 63 5.05 -28.04 -36.29
C PRO A 63 4.68 -26.76 -37.11
N ALA A 64 5.36 -25.61 -37.06
CA ALA A 64 6.70 -25.33 -37.59
C ALA A 64 7.10 -23.83 -37.41
N PRO A 65 8.40 -23.49 -37.58
CA PRO A 65 8.99 -22.18 -37.29
C PRO A 65 9.21 -21.31 -38.54
N ILE A 66 9.22 -19.98 -38.37
CA ILE A 66 9.65 -18.96 -39.36
C ILE A 66 10.27 -17.82 -38.52
N ALA A 67 11.61 -17.64 -38.46
CA ALA A 67 12.48 -16.90 -39.39
C ALA A 67 12.06 -15.39 -39.46
N THR A 68 12.87 -14.34 -39.36
CA THR A 68 14.30 -14.06 -39.60
C THR A 68 14.56 -12.62 -39.09
N GLU A 69 15.77 -12.40 -38.59
CA GLU A 69 16.69 -11.21 -38.60
C GLU A 69 16.12 -9.81 -38.95
N GLU A 70 16.54 -8.70 -38.32
CA GLU A 70 17.86 -8.06 -38.51
C GLU A 70 18.07 -6.85 -37.53
N PRO A 71 19.25 -6.20 -37.53
CA PRO A 71 19.86 -5.54 -36.37
C PRO A 71 19.87 -4.00 -36.44
N LEU A 72 20.66 -3.40 -35.52
CA LEU A 72 21.41 -2.15 -35.68
C LEU A 72 20.76 -0.84 -35.20
N ALA A 73 21.26 -0.33 -34.06
CA ALA A 73 21.65 1.07 -33.94
C ALA A 73 22.65 1.24 -32.77
N THR A 74 23.85 1.63 -33.17
CA THR A 74 25.02 2.03 -32.37
C THR A 74 24.91 3.51 -31.97
N ALA A 75 25.75 3.93 -31.02
CA ALA A 75 26.30 5.29 -30.82
C ALA A 75 25.51 6.19 -29.83
N GLU A 76 26.06 6.93 -28.86
CA GLU A 76 27.43 7.33 -28.49
C GLU A 76 27.52 7.70 -26.99
N PRO A 77 28.74 7.74 -26.39
CA PRO A 77 28.99 8.30 -25.06
C PRO A 77 29.20 9.83 -25.13
N SER A 78 28.50 10.57 -24.27
CA SER A 78 28.75 12.01 -24.07
C SER A 78 29.81 12.20 -22.99
N ASP A 79 30.99 12.59 -23.44
CA ASP A 79 32.15 13.01 -22.66
C ASP A 79 32.09 14.51 -22.36
N GLY A 80 32.69 14.92 -21.24
CA GLY A 80 33.16 16.29 -21.00
C GLY A 80 32.14 17.34 -20.52
N THR A 81 32.27 17.77 -19.26
CA THR A 81 32.74 19.13 -18.95
C THR A 81 33.07 19.23 -17.47
N SER A 82 34.38 19.16 -17.22
CA SER A 82 35.06 19.66 -16.03
C SER A 82 35.01 21.19 -16.01
N GLY A 83 34.53 21.73 -14.89
CA GLY A 83 34.53 23.15 -14.60
C GLY A 83 34.55 23.41 -13.10
N GLU A 84 35.70 23.22 -12.47
CA GLU A 84 36.10 24.05 -11.33
C GLU A 84 36.74 25.33 -11.90
N PRO A 85 36.49 26.51 -11.31
CA PRO A 85 37.44 26.94 -10.28
C PRO A 85 36.85 27.81 -9.13
N THR A 86 37.26 27.45 -7.92
CA THR A 86 37.83 28.29 -6.85
C THR A 86 37.09 29.49 -6.23
N THR A 87 37.27 29.54 -4.89
CA THR A 87 37.65 30.68 -4.00
C THR A 87 36.59 31.32 -3.10
N GLU A 88 36.73 30.97 -1.80
CA GLU A 88 36.82 31.84 -0.60
C GLU A 88 35.72 32.87 -0.25
N GLY A 89 35.24 32.80 1.00
CA GLY A 89 34.61 33.95 1.67
C GLY A 89 33.75 33.62 2.90
N SER A 90 34.37 33.50 4.07
CA SER A 90 33.79 33.47 5.44
C SER A 90 32.74 34.59 5.69
N PRO A 91 31.72 34.45 6.57
CA PRO A 91 31.97 34.43 8.03
C PRO A 91 31.10 33.48 8.86
N ALA A 92 31.64 33.21 10.05
CA ALA A 92 31.01 32.59 11.20
C ALA A 92 29.69 33.24 11.63
N GLY A 93 28.82 32.45 12.27
CA GLY A 93 27.78 32.96 13.16
C GLY A 93 26.35 32.98 12.61
N GLY A 94 25.97 32.05 11.74
CA GLY A 94 24.58 31.85 11.36
C GLY A 94 23.83 31.06 12.43
N THR A 95 23.18 31.77 13.36
CA THR A 95 22.12 31.22 14.20
C THR A 95 21.25 30.31 13.36
N THR A 96 21.15 29.02 13.70
CA THR A 96 20.24 28.05 13.07
C THR A 96 18.80 28.54 13.30
N GLN A 97 18.36 29.48 12.48
CA GLN A 97 16.96 29.83 12.34
C GLN A 97 16.31 28.57 11.79
N THR A 98 15.65 27.85 12.68
CA THR A 98 14.64 26.87 12.32
C THR A 98 13.54 27.64 11.62
N VAL A 99 13.66 27.78 10.29
CA VAL A 99 12.61 28.32 9.45
C VAL A 99 11.47 27.31 9.53
N SER A 100 10.51 27.55 10.41
CA SER A 100 9.27 26.79 10.44
C SER A 100 8.54 27.10 9.12
N HIS A 101 8.64 26.19 8.16
CA HIS A 101 7.83 26.30 6.95
C HIS A 101 6.36 26.15 7.36
N PRO A 102 5.50 27.15 7.11
CA PRO A 102 4.08 27.00 7.37
C PRO A 102 3.59 25.76 6.65
N THR A 103 2.86 24.90 7.36
CA THR A 103 2.31 23.69 6.76
C THR A 103 1.45 24.10 5.58
N PRO A 104 1.69 23.56 4.38
CA PRO A 104 0.73 23.72 3.30
C PRO A 104 -0.60 23.17 3.80
N PHE A 105 -1.69 23.94 3.74
CA PHE A 105 -3.03 23.50 4.15
C PHE A 105 -3.39 22.08 3.65
N GLY A 106 -2.81 21.72 2.50
CA GLY A 106 -2.98 20.40 1.94
C GLY A 106 -2.35 19.23 2.71
N ALA A 107 -1.22 19.44 3.38
CA ALA A 107 -0.57 18.44 4.22
C ALA A 107 -1.43 18.14 5.46
N ASP A 108 -1.91 19.19 6.14
CA ASP A 108 -2.77 19.10 7.33
C ASP A 108 -4.09 18.38 7.00
N PHE A 109 -4.71 18.76 5.87
CA PHE A 109 -5.92 18.10 5.43
C PHE A 109 -5.68 16.61 5.12
N ASN A 110 -4.57 16.29 4.46
CA ASN A 110 -4.25 14.91 4.11
C ASN A 110 -4.05 14.04 5.35
N ILE A 111 -3.32 14.52 6.37
CA ILE A 111 -3.09 13.71 7.56
C ILE A 111 -4.38 13.48 8.35
N VAL A 112 -5.21 14.52 8.54
CA VAL A 112 -6.52 14.38 9.19
C VAL A 112 -7.42 13.42 8.42
N PHE A 113 -7.45 13.53 7.10
CA PHE A 113 -8.20 12.64 6.23
C PHE A 113 -7.74 11.18 6.36
N GLN A 114 -6.44 10.91 6.38
CA GLN A 114 -5.90 9.56 6.57
C GLN A 114 -6.30 8.96 7.93
N TRP A 115 -6.28 9.75 9.01
CA TRP A 115 -6.77 9.29 10.31
C TRP A 115 -8.27 9.00 10.34
N ILE A 116 -9.09 9.79 9.64
CA ILE A 116 -10.52 9.48 9.46
C ILE A 116 -10.69 8.16 8.70
N MET A 117 -9.89 7.93 7.66
CA MET A 117 -9.89 6.67 6.90
C MET A 117 -9.52 5.48 7.79
N VAL A 118 -8.58 5.64 8.75
CA VAL A 118 -8.23 4.58 9.71
C VAL A 118 -9.47 4.19 10.52
N LEU A 119 -10.16 5.17 11.09
CA LEU A 119 -11.34 4.92 11.90
C LEU A 119 -12.45 4.26 11.07
N ALA A 120 -12.65 4.69 9.82
CA ALA A 120 -13.62 4.10 8.92
C ALA A 120 -13.27 2.65 8.54
N LEU A 121 -11.99 2.34 8.33
CA LEU A 121 -11.52 0.97 8.08
C LEU A 121 -11.76 0.07 9.30
N LEU A 122 -11.45 0.55 10.50
CA LEU A 122 -11.71 -0.18 11.74
C LEU A 122 -13.22 -0.43 11.94
N PHE A 123 -14.04 0.58 11.63
CA PHE A 123 -15.49 0.44 11.62
C PHE A 123 -15.96 -0.61 10.61
N GLY A 124 -15.47 -0.57 9.37
CA GLY A 124 -15.74 -1.57 8.35
C GLY A 124 -15.30 -2.99 8.74
N ALA A 125 -14.16 -3.12 9.42
CA ALA A 125 -13.66 -4.40 9.92
C ALA A 125 -14.58 -5.00 11.01
N SER A 126 -15.26 -4.16 11.80
CA SER A 126 -16.22 -4.64 12.80
C SER A 126 -17.40 -5.41 12.19
N PHE A 127 -17.81 -5.09 10.96
CA PHE A 127 -18.86 -5.84 10.26
C PHE A 127 -18.40 -7.21 9.80
N ALA A 128 -17.13 -7.37 9.41
CA ALA A 128 -16.56 -8.68 9.12
C ALA A 128 -16.57 -9.58 10.37
N VAL A 129 -16.29 -9.02 11.54
CA VAL A 129 -16.38 -9.73 12.82
C VAL A 129 -17.82 -10.17 13.13
N ARG A 130 -18.80 -9.31 12.82
CA ARG A 130 -20.24 -9.61 12.98
C ARG A 130 -20.80 -10.53 11.88
N LYS A 131 -19.96 -11.05 10.98
CA LYS A 131 -20.34 -11.87 9.81
C LYS A 131 -21.29 -11.16 8.83
N ASP A 132 -21.38 -9.83 8.87
CA ASP A 132 -22.12 -9.03 7.88
C ASP A 132 -21.19 -8.66 6.72
N PHE A 133 -20.99 -9.63 5.83
CA PHE A 133 -20.08 -9.49 4.69
C PHE A 133 -20.59 -8.51 3.63
N THR A 134 -21.90 -8.29 3.54
CA THR A 134 -22.48 -7.35 2.57
C THR A 134 -22.12 -5.93 2.93
N THR A 135 -22.35 -5.55 4.19
CA THR A 135 -22.01 -4.21 4.69
C THR A 135 -20.50 -4.01 4.70
N HIS A 136 -19.74 -5.00 5.15
CA HIS A 136 -18.28 -4.97 5.10
C HIS A 136 -17.77 -4.73 3.67
N ARG A 137 -18.25 -5.50 2.68
CA ARG A 137 -17.84 -5.36 1.29
C ARG A 137 -18.13 -3.96 0.75
N ASN A 138 -19.30 -3.40 1.03
CA ASN A 138 -19.68 -2.08 0.54
C ASN A 138 -18.82 -0.97 1.15
N ILE A 139 -18.61 -1.00 2.47
CA ILE A 139 -17.75 -0.04 3.17
C ILE A 139 -16.30 -0.16 2.68
N MET A 140 -15.75 -1.37 2.60
CA MET A 140 -14.38 -1.58 2.13
C MET A 140 -14.20 -1.14 0.68
N THR A 141 -15.18 -1.40 -0.18
CA THR A 141 -15.18 -0.93 -1.57
C THR A 141 -15.09 0.58 -1.62
N PHE A 142 -15.97 1.28 -0.87
CA PHE A 142 -15.94 2.73 -0.79
C PHE A 142 -14.60 3.27 -0.30
N LEU A 143 -14.07 2.71 0.79
CA LEU A 143 -12.81 3.17 1.39
C LEU A 143 -11.61 2.95 0.48
N VAL A 144 -11.51 1.81 -0.22
CA VAL A 144 -10.43 1.55 -1.18
C VAL A 144 -10.50 2.54 -2.34
N LEU A 145 -11.69 2.83 -2.88
CA LEU A 145 -11.85 3.78 -3.98
C LEU A 145 -11.53 5.22 -3.56
N VAL A 146 -12.00 5.64 -2.39
CA VAL A 146 -11.69 6.95 -1.82
C VAL A 146 -10.19 7.10 -1.54
N ASN A 147 -9.55 6.05 -1.00
CA ASN A 147 -8.11 6.04 -0.79
C ASN A 147 -7.34 6.09 -2.12
N LEU A 148 -7.77 5.35 -3.14
CA LEU A 148 -7.16 5.38 -4.47
C LEU A 148 -7.23 6.77 -5.09
N PHE A 149 -8.38 7.43 -5.01
CA PHE A 149 -8.55 8.81 -5.46
C PHE A 149 -7.63 9.78 -4.70
N SER A 150 -7.53 9.62 -3.37
CA SER A 150 -6.63 10.42 -2.54
C SER A 150 -5.16 10.24 -2.94
N ILE A 151 -4.70 9.00 -3.17
CA ILE A 151 -3.32 8.73 -3.59
C ILE A 151 -3.06 9.37 -4.95
N LEU A 152 -3.93 9.16 -5.94
CA LEU A 152 -3.76 9.75 -7.28
C LEU A 152 -3.76 11.28 -7.24
N GLY A 153 -4.63 11.89 -6.43
CA GLY A 153 -4.74 13.35 -6.32
C GLY A 153 -3.64 14.02 -5.52
N ARG A 154 -3.02 13.33 -4.54
CA ARG A 154 -2.03 13.92 -3.62
C ARG A 154 -0.60 13.47 -3.81
N MET A 155 -0.36 12.20 -4.16
CA MET A 155 1.01 11.73 -4.35
C MET A 155 1.56 12.13 -5.72
N SER A 156 0.75 12.07 -6.79
CA SER A 156 1.25 12.35 -8.15
C SER A 156 1.88 13.73 -8.31
N PRO A 157 1.31 14.84 -7.80
CA PRO A 157 1.90 16.17 -8.05
C PRO A 157 3.08 16.50 -7.12
N ASN A 158 3.17 15.83 -5.96
CA ASN A 158 4.13 16.18 -4.91
C ASN A 158 5.45 15.41 -5.01
N VAL A 159 5.45 14.26 -5.70
CA VAL A 159 6.69 13.47 -5.90
C VAL A 159 7.65 14.21 -6.83
N ASP A 160 7.15 14.79 -7.93
CA ASP A 160 7.99 15.52 -8.89
C ASP A 160 8.72 16.70 -8.21
N GLY A 161 8.01 17.48 -7.39
CA GLY A 161 8.59 18.61 -6.67
C GLY A 161 9.63 18.22 -5.61
N TYR A 162 9.55 17.01 -5.02
CA TYR A 162 10.52 16.52 -4.05
C TYR A 162 11.74 15.87 -4.73
N LEU A 163 11.57 15.22 -5.89
CA LEU A 163 12.66 14.61 -6.65
C LEU A 163 13.59 15.65 -7.27
N ASP A 164 13.07 16.84 -7.59
CA ASP A 164 13.84 17.96 -8.14
C ASP A 164 14.59 18.77 -7.06
N THR A 165 14.40 18.47 -5.77
CA THR A 165 15.17 19.15 -4.72
C THR A 165 16.63 18.65 -4.70
N PRO A 166 17.62 19.54 -4.94
CA PRO A 166 19.02 19.13 -5.15
C PRO A 166 19.68 18.42 -3.96
N ASP A 167 19.12 18.54 -2.75
CA ASP A 167 19.75 18.02 -1.54
C ASP A 167 18.74 17.70 -0.43
N PRO A 168 18.14 16.51 -0.46
CA PRO A 168 18.05 15.83 0.83
C PRO A 168 19.00 14.62 0.91
N ALA A 169 20.29 14.85 1.13
CA ALA A 169 21.19 13.79 1.57
C ALA A 169 20.81 13.34 3.00
N GLY A 170 19.90 12.36 3.13
CA GLY A 170 19.47 11.87 4.44
C GLY A 170 18.38 10.79 4.43
N PHE A 171 18.02 10.35 5.64
CA PHE A 171 16.95 9.37 5.95
C PHE A 171 15.58 9.75 5.34
N GLU A 172 15.31 11.04 5.14
CA GLU A 172 14.05 11.58 4.62
C GLU A 172 13.75 11.11 3.19
N LYS A 173 14.72 11.15 2.26
CA LYS A 173 14.53 10.63 0.89
C LYS A 173 14.15 9.15 0.90
N ILE A 174 14.85 8.36 1.72
CA ILE A 174 14.59 6.91 1.84
C ILE A 174 13.19 6.68 2.41
N ALA A 175 12.81 7.42 3.45
CA ALA A 175 11.48 7.32 4.06
C ALA A 175 10.36 7.67 3.07
N ILE A 176 10.54 8.72 2.25
CA ILE A 176 9.60 9.11 1.20
C ILE A 176 9.45 8.00 0.16
N TRP A 177 10.56 7.43 -0.33
CA TRP A 177 10.52 6.32 -1.29
C TRP A 177 9.86 5.07 -0.72
N ILE A 178 10.19 4.68 0.52
CA ILE A 178 9.56 3.55 1.20
C ILE A 178 8.05 3.80 1.34
N HIS A 179 7.64 5.00 1.72
CA HIS A 179 6.23 5.35 1.86
C HIS A 179 5.49 5.35 0.51
N ALA A 180 6.10 5.88 -0.56
CA ALA A 180 5.54 5.90 -1.90
C ALA A 180 5.38 4.48 -2.49
N ILE A 181 6.46 3.69 -2.50
CA ILE A 181 6.44 2.31 -3.00
C ILE A 181 5.50 1.46 -2.17
N GLY A 182 5.58 1.56 -0.85
CA GLY A 182 4.66 0.88 0.05
C GLY A 182 3.22 1.27 -0.24
N GLY A 183 2.94 2.56 -0.43
CA GLY A 183 1.60 3.08 -0.72
C GLY A 183 1.04 2.48 -2.00
N ALA A 184 1.87 2.39 -3.05
CA ALA A 184 1.51 1.74 -4.31
C ALA A 184 1.20 0.24 -4.13
N VAL A 185 2.05 -0.49 -3.40
CA VAL A 185 1.84 -1.92 -3.09
C VAL A 185 0.51 -2.14 -2.36
N ILE A 186 0.18 -1.27 -1.40
CA ILE A 186 -1.09 -1.36 -0.67
C ILE A 186 -2.27 -1.00 -1.56
N ALA A 187 -2.16 0.04 -2.38
CA ALA A 187 -3.24 0.42 -3.31
C ALA A 187 -3.56 -0.74 -4.26
N ILE A 188 -2.53 -1.38 -4.83
CA ILE A 188 -2.67 -2.56 -5.68
C ILE A 188 -3.28 -3.73 -4.89
N SER A 189 -2.81 -3.98 -3.67
CA SER A 189 -3.33 -5.05 -2.82
C SER A 189 -4.80 -4.83 -2.45
N GLY A 190 -5.18 -3.60 -2.09
CA GLY A 190 -6.56 -3.23 -1.78
C GLY A 190 -7.48 -3.36 -3.00
N LEU A 191 -7.01 -2.97 -4.18
CA LEU A 191 -7.74 -3.14 -5.43
C LEU A 191 -7.90 -4.62 -5.80
N TYR A 192 -6.85 -5.43 -5.62
CA TYR A 192 -6.91 -6.89 -5.79
C TYR A 192 -7.98 -7.51 -4.87
N LEU A 193 -7.98 -7.15 -3.58
CA LEU A 193 -8.97 -7.64 -2.62
C LEU A 193 -10.40 -7.24 -3.03
N LEU A 194 -10.59 -6.00 -3.49
CA LEU A 194 -11.87 -5.50 -3.99
C LEU A 194 -12.35 -6.30 -5.20
N ILE A 195 -11.51 -6.46 -6.23
CA ILE A 195 -11.83 -7.25 -7.42
C ILE A 195 -12.21 -8.66 -7.00
N ARG A 196 -11.44 -9.28 -6.11
CA ARG A 196 -11.71 -10.63 -5.66
C ARG A 196 -13.05 -10.75 -4.92
N MET A 197 -13.40 -9.81 -4.04
CA MET A 197 -14.70 -9.82 -3.35
C MET A 197 -15.90 -9.68 -4.30
N TRP A 198 -15.72 -9.01 -5.43
CA TRP A 198 -16.80 -8.79 -6.41
C TRP A 198 -16.86 -9.88 -7.48
N PHE A 199 -15.73 -10.46 -7.84
CA PHE A 199 -15.60 -11.37 -8.99
C PHE A 199 -15.17 -12.79 -8.61
N GLU A 200 -15.31 -13.20 -7.34
CA GLU A 200 -14.89 -14.52 -6.85
C GLU A 200 -15.35 -15.68 -7.76
N LYS A 201 -16.60 -15.66 -8.24
CA LYS A 201 -17.18 -16.70 -9.10
C LYS A 201 -16.73 -16.64 -10.57
N LYS A 202 -16.09 -15.55 -11.00
CA LYS A 202 -15.70 -15.30 -12.40
C LYS A 202 -14.18 -15.32 -12.61
N LEU A 203 -13.40 -15.41 -11.53
CA LEU A 203 -11.95 -15.36 -11.59
C LEU A 203 -11.38 -16.77 -11.82
N PRO A 204 -10.39 -16.90 -12.72
CA PRO A 204 -9.74 -18.19 -12.95
C PRO A 204 -8.93 -18.60 -11.71
N SER A 205 -8.80 -19.92 -11.49
CA SER A 205 -8.20 -20.50 -10.28
C SER A 205 -6.76 -20.06 -10.02
N TRP A 206 -5.99 -19.73 -11.07
CA TRP A 206 -4.61 -19.23 -10.96
C TRP A 206 -4.52 -17.82 -10.34
N PHE A 207 -5.60 -17.05 -10.32
CA PHE A 207 -5.65 -15.71 -9.72
C PHE A 207 -6.12 -15.73 -8.25
N LEU A 208 -6.59 -16.88 -7.78
CA LEU A 208 -7.11 -17.06 -6.43
C LEU A 208 -5.98 -17.45 -5.46
N VAL A 209 -5.48 -16.47 -4.71
CA VAL A 209 -4.60 -16.72 -3.56
C VAL A 209 -5.31 -17.62 -2.54
N LYS A 210 -4.70 -18.74 -2.13
CA LYS A 210 -5.31 -19.69 -1.18
C LYS A 210 -5.71 -19.04 0.16
N ASN A 211 -4.90 -18.11 0.65
CA ASN A 211 -5.08 -17.51 1.98
C ASN A 211 -5.63 -16.07 1.92
N PHE A 212 -6.85 -15.91 1.41
CA PHE A 212 -7.50 -14.59 1.25
C PHE A 212 -7.54 -13.77 2.55
N LYS A 213 -7.86 -14.40 3.68
CA LYS A 213 -7.88 -13.75 4.99
C LYS A 213 -6.51 -13.19 5.40
N LEU A 214 -5.46 -13.96 5.16
CA LEU A 214 -4.10 -13.55 5.51
C LEU A 214 -3.71 -12.32 4.70
N GLN A 215 -4.07 -12.27 3.41
CA GLN A 215 -3.85 -11.07 2.61
C GLN A 215 -4.63 -9.86 3.12
N MET A 216 -5.93 -9.99 3.43
CA MET A 216 -6.69 -8.88 4.04
C MET A 216 -5.99 -8.33 5.29
N ARG A 217 -5.53 -9.22 6.19
CA ARG A 217 -4.83 -8.81 7.42
C ARG A 217 -3.48 -8.16 7.14
N ALA A 218 -2.71 -8.73 6.21
CA ALA A 218 -1.41 -8.18 5.82
C ALA A 218 -1.57 -6.80 5.19
N THR A 219 -2.56 -6.60 4.31
CA THR A 219 -2.86 -5.31 3.71
C THR A 219 -3.26 -4.27 4.77
N LEU A 220 -4.12 -4.64 5.72
CA LEU A 220 -4.50 -3.74 6.81
C LEU A 220 -3.29 -3.36 7.68
N LEU A 221 -2.46 -4.34 8.07
CA LEU A 221 -1.29 -4.10 8.90
C LEU A 221 -0.28 -3.20 8.18
N LEU A 222 0.02 -3.51 6.92
CA LEU A 222 0.95 -2.72 6.10
C LEU A 222 0.45 -1.27 5.96
N TRP A 223 -0.87 -1.08 5.86
CA TRP A 223 -1.47 0.25 5.74
C TRP A 223 -1.37 1.06 7.03
N LEU A 224 -1.59 0.44 8.19
CA LEU A 224 -1.35 1.08 9.48
C LEU A 224 0.12 1.50 9.66
N ILE A 225 1.06 0.64 9.26
CA ILE A 225 2.50 0.95 9.29
C ILE A 225 2.81 2.16 8.41
N LEU A 226 2.28 2.21 7.18
CA LEU A 226 2.54 3.34 6.28
C LEU A 226 1.90 4.64 6.73
N ILE A 227 0.71 4.62 7.33
CA ILE A 227 0.13 5.83 7.93
C ILE A 227 0.96 6.32 9.10
N ALA A 228 1.47 5.42 9.95
CA ALA A 228 2.38 5.80 11.01
C ALA A 228 3.65 6.42 10.45
N LEU A 229 4.23 5.85 9.39
CA LEU A 229 5.39 6.41 8.69
C LEU A 229 5.07 7.78 8.06
N GLY A 230 3.93 7.94 7.40
CA GLY A 230 3.49 9.22 6.83
C GLY A 230 3.26 10.29 7.90
N THR A 231 2.69 9.91 9.03
CA THR A 231 2.50 10.78 10.19
C THR A 231 3.83 11.20 10.80
N PHE A 232 4.76 10.25 10.93
CA PHE A 232 6.12 10.52 11.37
C PHE A 232 6.78 11.57 10.49
N MET A 233 6.77 11.37 9.16
CA MET A 233 7.37 12.31 8.20
C MET A 233 6.72 13.70 8.28
N TYR A 234 5.39 13.77 8.43
CA TYR A 234 4.69 15.04 8.59
C TYR A 234 5.20 15.83 9.80
N PHE A 235 5.35 15.20 10.97
CA PHE A 235 5.85 15.89 12.16
C PHE A 235 7.35 16.20 12.09
N ASP A 236 8.13 15.39 11.39
CA ASP A 236 9.55 15.63 11.21
C ASP A 236 9.80 16.87 10.33
N ILE A 237 9.09 16.93 9.20
CA ILE A 237 9.20 18.00 8.18
C ILE A 237 8.54 19.30 8.64
N TYR A 238 7.36 19.23 9.30
CA TYR A 238 6.53 20.40 9.58
C TYR A 238 6.31 20.72 11.07
N GLY A 239 6.63 19.81 12.00
CA GLY A 239 6.49 20.01 13.46
C GLY A 239 7.65 20.77 14.07
#